data_AF-A0A7K2ECB3-F1
#
_entry.id   AF-A0A7K2ECB3-F1
#
_cell.length_a   1.000
_cell.length_b   1.000
_cell.length_c   1.000
_cell.angle_alpha   90.00
_cell.angle_beta   90.00
_cell.angle_gamma   90.00
#
_symmetry.space_group_name_H-M   'P 1'
#
loop_
_entity.id
_entity.type
_entity.pdbx_description
1 polymer ?
#
loop_
_entity_poly.entity_id
_entity_poly.type
_entity_poly.pdbx_seq_one_letter_code
_entity_poly.pdbx_strand_id
1 'polypeptide(L)'
;MQRPIEVMGEGLGHPEGPDMLPDGRVVFVETYTSDVKVWEEGKGISVYGYCGGGTNACIVGSDGDVYVTQNGGTVGAWKAPDQVTPSIQRIRPDGTVSYVATEIDGVALNAPNDLAFGPNGSLYFTDSGEWDQVNKPDPSRIFELFPDGTGRVLQELEPVYTNGCAVDPDGSVVWVES
;
A
#
# COMPACT_ATOMS: atom_id res chain seq x y z
N MET A 1 -31.47 -2.19 -10.30
CA MET A 1 -31.14 -0.77 -10.55
C MET A 1 -29.75 -0.54 -10.00
N GLN A 2 -28.79 -0.08 -10.81
CA GLN A 2 -27.51 0.40 -10.28
C GLN A 2 -27.79 1.62 -9.39
N ARG A 3 -27.13 1.67 -8.23
CA ARG A 3 -27.17 2.87 -7.39
C ARG A 3 -26.52 4.02 -8.17
N PRO A 4 -27.00 5.27 -8.02
CA PRO A 4 -26.33 6.41 -8.63
C PRO A 4 -24.88 6.50 -8.14
N ILE A 5 -23.96 6.82 -9.03
CA ILE A 5 -22.56 7.08 -8.72
C ILE A 5 -22.45 8.54 -8.30
N GLU A 6 -21.77 8.81 -7.18
CA GLU A 6 -21.47 10.14 -6.67
C GLU A 6 -19.96 10.39 -6.75
N VAL A 7 -19.56 11.59 -7.16
CA VAL A 7 -18.15 12.01 -7.22
C VAL A 7 -17.78 12.66 -5.89
N MET A 8 -16.92 12.00 -5.12
CA MET A 8 -16.50 12.46 -3.79
C MET A 8 -15.33 13.44 -3.82
N GLY A 9 -14.56 13.45 -4.92
CA GLY A 9 -13.47 14.39 -5.16
C GLY A 9 -12.81 14.23 -6.52
N GLU A 10 -12.10 15.27 -6.95
CA GLU A 10 -11.48 15.40 -8.28
C GLU A 10 -10.09 16.03 -8.17
N GLY A 11 -9.30 15.98 -9.24
CA GLY A 11 -7.98 16.61 -9.32
C GLY A 11 -6.86 15.87 -8.58
N LEU A 12 -7.07 14.58 -8.29
CA LEU A 12 -6.12 13.73 -7.56
C LEU A 12 -4.98 13.22 -8.47
N GLY A 13 -3.77 13.19 -7.92
CA GLY A 13 -2.56 12.69 -8.56
C GLY A 13 -2.34 11.19 -8.37
N HIS A 14 -3.15 10.37 -9.04
CA HIS A 14 -3.09 8.90 -8.99
C HIS A 14 -3.59 8.30 -7.65
N PRO A 15 -4.91 8.34 -7.39
CA PRO A 15 -5.50 7.78 -6.18
C PRO A 15 -5.68 6.26 -6.26
N GLU A 16 -5.29 5.54 -5.21
CA GLU A 16 -5.39 4.07 -5.12
C GLU A 16 -5.72 3.60 -3.69
N GLY A 17 -6.04 2.31 -3.55
CA GLY A 17 -6.19 1.60 -2.27
C GLY A 17 -7.05 2.30 -1.21
N PRO A 18 -8.33 2.61 -1.47
CA PRO A 18 -9.19 3.23 -0.47
C PRO A 18 -9.61 2.24 0.62
N ASP A 19 -9.66 2.70 1.86
CA ASP A 19 -10.23 1.98 3.00
C ASP A 19 -10.95 2.92 3.98
N MET A 20 -11.80 2.37 4.86
CA MET A 20 -12.55 3.16 5.84
C MET A 20 -11.85 3.21 7.19
N LEU A 21 -11.67 4.44 7.69
CA LEU A 21 -11.33 4.67 9.09
C LEU A 21 -12.50 4.32 10.02
N PRO A 22 -12.24 4.01 11.31
CA PRO A 22 -13.30 3.67 12.27
C PRO A 22 -14.34 4.79 12.51
N ASP A 23 -14.00 6.03 12.19
CA ASP A 23 -14.89 7.19 12.31
C ASP A 23 -15.71 7.48 11.02
N GLY A 24 -15.63 6.60 10.02
CA GLY A 24 -16.39 6.68 8.77
C GLY A 24 -15.75 7.54 7.69
N ARG A 25 -14.58 8.14 7.94
CA ARG A 25 -13.79 8.78 6.89
C ARG A 25 -13.17 7.73 5.95
N VAL A 26 -12.88 8.12 4.72
CA VAL A 26 -12.24 7.24 3.72
C VAL A 26 -10.80 7.68 3.53
N VAL A 27 -9.83 6.82 3.83
CA VAL A 27 -8.42 7.03 3.52
C VAL A 27 -8.07 6.37 2.20
N PHE A 28 -7.11 6.93 1.48
CA PHE A 28 -6.60 6.40 0.23
C PHE A 28 -5.22 7.01 -0.05
N VAL A 29 -4.40 6.35 -0.85
CA VAL A 29 -3.10 6.89 -1.24
C VAL A 29 -3.24 7.86 -2.41
N GLU A 30 -2.29 8.77 -2.58
CA GLU A 30 -2.16 9.58 -3.78
C GLU A 30 -0.69 9.64 -4.22
N THR A 31 -0.31 8.70 -5.09
CA THR A 31 1.08 8.37 -5.39
C THR A 31 1.89 9.57 -5.87
N TYR A 32 1.33 10.39 -6.76
CA TYR A 32 2.05 11.54 -7.34
C TYR A 32 2.19 12.73 -6.40
N THR A 33 1.59 12.66 -5.22
CA THR A 33 1.76 13.65 -4.15
C THR A 33 2.46 13.09 -2.93
N SER A 34 2.85 11.82 -2.95
CA SER A 34 3.55 11.15 -1.83
C SER A 34 2.76 11.15 -0.51
N ASP A 35 1.43 11.24 -0.61
CA ASP A 35 0.51 11.38 0.52
C ASP A 35 -0.36 10.15 0.70
N VAL A 36 -0.84 9.97 1.93
CA VAL A 36 -2.16 9.39 2.19
C VAL A 36 -3.14 10.55 2.39
N LYS A 37 -4.24 10.53 1.65
CA LYS A 37 -5.35 11.48 1.76
C LYS A 37 -6.47 10.88 2.60
N VAL A 38 -7.35 11.76 3.05
CA VAL A 38 -8.60 11.40 3.71
C VAL A 38 -9.74 12.23 3.15
N TRP A 39 -10.84 11.57 2.81
CA TRP A 39 -12.12 12.19 2.52
C TRP A 39 -13.02 12.15 3.75
N GLU A 40 -13.66 13.28 4.06
CA GLU A 40 -14.64 13.40 5.13
C GLU A 40 -15.92 14.08 4.62
N GLU A 41 -17.07 13.52 4.98
CA GLU A 41 -18.37 14.06 4.58
C GLU A 41 -18.55 15.52 5.02
N GLY A 42 -18.98 16.36 4.09
CA GLY A 42 -19.16 17.80 4.31
C GLY A 42 -17.87 18.61 4.43
N LYS A 43 -16.68 17.98 4.47
CA LYS A 43 -15.38 18.67 4.51
C LYS A 43 -14.52 18.45 3.26
N GLY A 44 -14.72 17.33 2.56
CA GLY A 44 -13.96 16.99 1.35
C GLY A 44 -12.62 16.31 1.66
N ILE A 45 -11.67 16.45 0.73
CA ILE A 45 -10.38 15.77 0.77
C ILE A 45 -9.33 16.64 1.45
N SER A 46 -8.55 16.04 2.35
CA SER A 46 -7.36 16.65 2.96
C SER A 46 -6.23 15.62 3.12
N VAL A 47 -5.05 16.07 3.54
CA VAL A 47 -3.91 15.17 3.79
C VAL A 47 -4.07 14.50 5.15
N TYR A 48 -3.93 13.17 5.17
CA TYR A 48 -3.90 12.38 6.40
C TYR A 48 -2.46 12.21 6.92
N GLY A 49 -1.50 11.98 6.02
CA GLY A 49 -0.09 11.92 6.35
C GLY A 49 0.81 11.96 5.11
N TYR A 50 1.93 12.69 5.20
CA TYR A 50 2.94 12.77 4.14
C TYR A 50 3.98 11.65 4.33
N CYS A 51 4.12 10.79 3.32
CA CYS A 51 4.92 9.57 3.39
C CYS A 51 6.29 9.69 2.70
N GLY A 52 6.45 10.69 1.83
CA GLY A 52 7.51 10.68 0.81
C GLY A 52 7.29 9.56 -0.21
N GLY A 53 8.23 9.42 -1.16
CA GLY A 53 8.21 8.34 -2.15
C GLY A 53 6.92 8.22 -2.95
N GLY A 54 6.54 6.99 -3.31
CA GLY A 54 5.33 6.65 -4.03
C GLY A 54 4.49 5.65 -3.24
N THR A 55 3.39 6.13 -2.67
CA THR A 55 2.41 5.31 -1.96
C THR A 55 1.52 4.57 -2.96
N ASN A 56 1.45 3.24 -2.90
CA ASN A 56 0.72 2.42 -3.88
C ASN A 56 -0.64 1.93 -3.36
N ALA A 57 -0.73 1.54 -2.09
CA ALA A 57 -1.98 1.15 -1.45
C ALA A 57 -1.95 1.45 0.06
N CYS A 58 -3.12 1.47 0.68
CA CYS A 58 -3.24 1.53 2.13
C CYS A 58 -4.37 0.66 2.66
N ILE A 59 -4.26 0.27 3.93
CA ILE A 59 -5.29 -0.47 4.66
C ILE A 59 -5.29 -0.04 6.14
N VAL A 60 -6.47 0.00 6.75
CA VAL A 60 -6.64 0.35 8.16
C VAL A 60 -6.46 -0.91 9.02
N GLY A 61 -5.54 -0.83 9.97
CA GLY A 61 -5.32 -1.89 10.96
C GLY A 61 -6.39 -1.92 12.04
N SER A 62 -6.52 -3.06 12.71
CA SER A 62 -7.44 -3.21 13.87
C SER A 62 -7.07 -2.32 15.06
N ASP A 63 -5.84 -1.77 15.07
CA ASP A 63 -5.35 -0.78 16.02
C ASP A 63 -5.73 0.67 15.65
N GLY A 64 -6.34 0.88 14.49
CA GLY A 64 -6.75 2.19 13.98
C GLY A 64 -5.64 2.97 13.27
N ASP A 65 -4.44 2.40 13.14
CA ASP A 65 -3.35 2.96 12.34
C ASP A 65 -3.57 2.60 10.84
N VAL A 66 -3.05 3.41 9.93
CA VAL A 66 -3.08 3.15 8.48
C VAL A 66 -1.74 2.57 8.04
N TYR A 67 -1.76 1.42 7.38
CA TYR A 67 -0.58 0.76 6.83
C TYR A 67 -0.50 1.04 5.33
N VAL A 68 0.71 1.26 4.83
CA VAL A 68 0.94 1.78 3.47
C VAL A 68 2.06 1.01 2.79
N THR A 69 1.85 0.59 1.55
CA THR A 69 2.91 0.13 0.66
C THR A 69 3.61 1.32 0.03
N GLN A 70 4.93 1.37 0.17
CA GLN A 70 5.77 2.48 -0.25
C GLN A 70 6.83 1.98 -1.24
N ASN A 71 6.74 2.42 -2.50
CA ASN A 71 7.61 1.97 -3.59
C ASN A 71 8.97 2.71 -3.69
N GLY A 72 9.22 3.66 -2.80
CA GLY A 72 10.46 4.44 -2.75
C GLY A 72 10.46 5.71 -3.60
N GLY A 73 9.45 5.91 -4.46
CA GLY A 73 9.24 7.14 -5.21
C GLY A 73 9.51 7.06 -6.70
N THR A 74 9.38 5.88 -7.30
CA THR A 74 9.54 5.69 -8.75
C THR A 74 8.32 4.99 -9.31
N VAL A 75 7.60 5.66 -10.23
CA VAL A 75 6.48 5.08 -10.97
C VAL A 75 6.61 5.47 -12.44
N GLY A 76 7.13 4.56 -13.26
CA GLY A 76 7.49 4.85 -14.64
C GLY A 76 8.41 6.09 -14.74
N ALA A 77 7.98 7.10 -15.50
CA ALA A 77 8.73 8.34 -15.65
C ALA A 77 8.61 9.31 -14.46
N TRP A 78 7.62 9.11 -13.57
CA TRP A 78 7.42 9.96 -12.43
C TRP A 78 8.41 9.61 -11.31
N LYS A 79 8.94 10.65 -10.65
CA LYS A 79 9.83 10.55 -9.49
C LYS A 79 9.30 11.45 -8.36
N ALA A 80 9.21 10.90 -7.16
CA ALA A 80 8.86 11.65 -5.97
C ALA A 80 9.91 12.74 -5.67
N PRO A 81 9.50 13.92 -5.17
CA PRO A 81 10.43 14.97 -4.72
C PRO A 81 11.36 14.46 -3.61
N ASP A 82 10.81 13.72 -2.65
CA ASP A 82 11.54 13.09 -1.56
C ASP A 82 11.55 11.57 -1.79
N GLN A 83 12.66 11.04 -2.30
CA GLN A 83 12.86 9.60 -2.41
C GLN A 83 13.05 8.99 -1.01
N VAL A 84 12.47 7.81 -0.80
CA VAL A 84 12.56 7.08 0.49
C VAL A 84 12.93 5.62 0.25
N THR A 85 13.26 4.89 1.31
CA THR A 85 13.47 3.45 1.21
C THR A 85 12.14 2.74 0.95
N PRO A 86 12.05 1.84 -0.05
CA PRO A 86 10.88 1.00 -0.23
C PRO A 86 10.52 0.26 1.05
N SER A 87 9.25 0.26 1.42
CA SER A 87 8.85 -0.14 2.76
C SER A 87 7.37 -0.46 2.89
N ILE A 88 7.04 -1.10 4.01
CA ILE A 88 5.74 -0.92 4.66
C ILE A 88 5.88 0.23 5.65
N GLN A 89 5.03 1.25 5.51
CA GLN A 89 4.93 2.38 6.43
C GLN A 89 3.63 2.30 7.23
N ARG A 90 3.59 3.02 8.34
CA ARG A 90 2.43 3.16 9.21
C ARG A 90 2.19 4.61 9.58
N ILE A 91 0.94 5.05 9.49
CA ILE A 91 0.47 6.37 9.85
C ILE A 91 -0.47 6.26 11.05
N ARG A 92 -0.16 6.98 12.13
CA ARG A 92 -1.04 7.10 13.30
C ARG A 92 -2.15 8.11 13.05
N PRO A 93 -3.23 8.10 13.86
CA PRO A 93 -4.30 9.11 13.77
C PRO A 93 -3.88 10.56 13.90
N ASP A 94 -2.70 10.84 14.48
CA ASP A 94 -2.12 12.17 14.57
C ASP A 94 -1.31 12.58 13.32
N GLY A 95 -1.26 11.74 12.29
CA GLY A 95 -0.53 11.94 11.04
C GLY A 95 0.94 11.52 11.10
N THR A 96 1.43 10.98 12.23
CA THR A 96 2.82 10.53 12.35
C THR A 96 3.09 9.32 11.47
N VAL A 97 4.03 9.46 10.53
CA VAL A 97 4.49 8.37 9.66
C VAL A 97 5.75 7.71 10.21
N SER A 98 5.79 6.38 10.18
CA SER A 98 6.94 5.57 10.63
C SER A 98 7.13 4.35 9.74
N TYR A 99 8.36 3.84 9.66
CA TYR A 99 8.65 2.57 8.98
C TYR A 99 8.21 1.39 9.84
N VAL A 100 7.59 0.40 9.22
CA VAL A 100 7.27 -0.90 9.82
C VAL A 100 8.29 -1.94 9.37
N ALA A 101 8.55 -2.02 8.06
CA ALA A 101 9.51 -2.95 7.49
C ALA A 101 10.14 -2.36 6.22
N THR A 102 11.45 -2.53 6.07
CA THR A 102 12.21 -2.27 4.83
C THR A 102 12.83 -3.55 4.26
N GLU A 103 12.79 -4.63 5.02
CA GLU A 103 13.24 -5.97 4.64
C GLU A 103 12.36 -7.01 5.36
N ILE A 104 12.24 -8.20 4.77
CA ILE A 104 11.60 -9.38 5.36
C ILE A 104 12.51 -10.57 5.15
N ASP A 105 12.86 -11.28 6.23
CA ASP A 105 13.69 -12.50 6.18
C ASP A 105 15.01 -12.31 5.38
N GLY A 106 15.66 -11.16 5.57
CA GLY A 106 16.90 -10.78 4.87
C GLY A 106 16.73 -10.36 3.41
N VAL A 107 15.50 -10.29 2.91
CA VAL A 107 15.17 -9.79 1.57
C VAL A 107 14.70 -8.34 1.68
N ALA A 108 15.48 -7.41 1.12
CA ALA A 108 15.09 -6.01 1.04
C ALA A 108 13.84 -5.84 0.16
N LEU A 109 12.94 -4.95 0.57
CA LEU A 109 11.77 -4.58 -0.22
C LEU A 109 12.20 -3.73 -1.41
N ASN A 110 11.54 -3.89 -2.55
CA ASN A 110 11.88 -3.23 -3.79
C ASN A 110 10.82 -2.22 -4.24
N ALA A 111 9.59 -2.69 -4.48
CA ALA A 111 8.44 -1.84 -4.76
C ALA A 111 7.14 -2.49 -4.24
N PRO A 112 6.90 -2.46 -2.92
CA PRO A 112 5.62 -2.88 -2.34
C PRO A 112 4.43 -2.23 -3.06
N ASN A 113 3.40 -3.02 -3.36
CA ASN A 113 2.29 -2.60 -4.23
C ASN A 113 0.95 -2.64 -3.50
N ASP A 114 0.42 -3.82 -3.19
CA ASP A 114 -0.82 -3.97 -2.44
C ASP A 114 -0.63 -4.73 -1.12
N LEU A 115 -1.58 -4.60 -0.20
CA LEU A 115 -1.53 -5.20 1.13
C LEU A 115 -2.92 -5.56 1.68
N ALA A 116 -2.98 -6.64 2.45
CA ALA A 116 -4.18 -7.11 3.11
C ALA A 116 -3.86 -7.76 4.47
N PHE A 117 -4.70 -7.53 5.47
CA PHE A 117 -4.62 -8.26 6.74
C PHE A 117 -5.27 -9.65 6.60
N GLY A 118 -4.59 -10.67 7.13
CA GLY A 118 -5.13 -12.02 7.22
C GLY A 118 -5.77 -12.35 8.58
N PRO A 119 -6.38 -13.54 8.72
CA PRO A 119 -7.13 -13.93 9.92
C PRO A 119 -6.27 -14.13 11.18
N ASN A 120 -4.94 -14.27 11.03
CA ASN A 120 -3.98 -14.35 12.12
C ASN A 120 -3.44 -12.98 12.57
N GLY A 121 -3.91 -11.88 11.95
CA GLY A 121 -3.42 -10.53 12.20
C GLY A 121 -2.11 -10.20 11.47
N SER A 122 -1.54 -11.11 10.69
CA SER A 122 -0.41 -10.82 9.81
C SER A 122 -0.84 -9.88 8.69
N LEU A 123 0.09 -9.04 8.25
CA LEU A 123 -0.05 -8.26 7.04
C LEU A 123 0.60 -9.01 5.87
N TYR A 124 -0.21 -9.33 4.87
CA TYR A 124 0.24 -9.91 3.61
C TYR A 124 0.37 -8.80 2.60
N PHE A 125 1.42 -8.81 1.78
CA PHE A 125 1.61 -7.76 0.79
C PHE A 125 2.39 -8.26 -0.42
N THR A 126 2.14 -7.61 -1.55
CA THR A 126 2.85 -7.83 -2.81
C THR A 126 4.01 -6.86 -2.94
N ASP A 127 5.09 -7.32 -3.55
CA ASP A 127 6.23 -6.52 -3.97
C ASP A 127 6.48 -6.79 -5.44
N SER A 128 6.15 -5.80 -6.27
CA SER A 128 6.19 -5.92 -7.72
C SER A 128 7.60 -5.93 -8.30
N GLY A 129 8.59 -5.41 -7.56
CA GLY A 129 9.85 -4.99 -8.14
C GLY A 129 9.73 -3.73 -9.02
N GLU A 130 10.84 -3.29 -9.62
CA GLU A 130 10.86 -2.04 -10.39
C GLU A 130 9.86 -2.06 -11.56
N TRP A 131 9.15 -0.94 -11.76
CA TRP A 131 8.26 -0.76 -12.90
C TRP A 131 9.04 -0.51 -14.21
N ASP A 132 9.38 -1.61 -14.89
CA ASP A 132 9.92 -1.73 -16.23
C ASP A 132 9.17 -2.85 -17.00
N GLN A 133 8.15 -2.44 -17.77
CA GLN A 133 7.31 -3.35 -18.57
C GLN A 133 8.08 -4.15 -19.63
N VAL A 134 9.30 -3.73 -19.98
CA VAL A 134 10.11 -4.37 -21.03
C VAL A 134 11.06 -5.38 -20.42
N ASN A 135 11.86 -4.95 -19.43
CA ASN A 135 12.95 -5.77 -18.93
C ASN A 135 12.57 -6.62 -17.72
N LYS A 136 11.56 -6.19 -16.93
CA LYS A 136 11.13 -6.82 -15.67
C LYS A 136 12.33 -7.40 -14.88
N PRO A 137 13.24 -6.55 -14.40
CA PRO A 137 14.56 -6.98 -13.97
C PRO A 137 14.56 -7.79 -12.68
N ASP A 138 13.49 -7.66 -11.88
CA ASP A 138 13.39 -8.22 -10.54
C ASP A 138 12.33 -9.32 -10.47
N PRO A 139 12.54 -10.36 -9.65
CA PRO A 139 11.45 -11.26 -9.26
C PRO A 139 10.46 -10.50 -8.37
N SER A 140 9.17 -10.79 -8.55
CA SER A 140 8.12 -10.29 -7.67
C SER A 140 7.95 -11.22 -6.47
N ARG A 141 7.41 -10.69 -5.37
CA ARG A 141 7.26 -11.46 -4.14
C ARG A 141 5.92 -11.21 -3.48
N ILE A 142 5.48 -12.22 -2.74
CA ILE A 142 4.42 -12.10 -1.76
C ILE A 142 5.05 -12.36 -0.40
N PHE A 143 4.87 -11.43 0.52
CA PHE A 143 5.39 -11.50 1.86
C PHE A 143 4.26 -11.68 2.87
N GLU A 144 4.61 -12.25 4.03
CA GLU A 144 3.80 -12.21 5.24
C GLU A 144 4.64 -11.55 6.34
N LEU A 145 4.13 -10.46 6.90
CA LEU A 145 4.68 -9.77 8.07
C LEU A 145 3.81 -10.08 9.29
N PHE A 146 4.42 -10.70 10.30
CA PHE A 146 3.76 -11.07 11.54
C PHE A 146 3.59 -9.87 12.48
N PRO A 147 2.61 -9.91 13.41
CA PRO A 147 2.40 -8.83 14.40
C PRO A 147 3.60 -8.54 15.31
N ASP A 148 4.52 -9.49 15.48
CA ASP A 148 5.73 -9.31 16.28
C ASP A 148 6.87 -8.59 15.53
N GLY A 149 6.65 -8.21 14.27
CA GLY A 149 7.60 -7.52 13.41
C GLY A 149 8.54 -8.44 12.64
N THR A 150 8.47 -9.76 12.85
CA THR A 150 9.16 -10.73 11.99
C THR A 150 8.32 -11.03 10.75
N GLY A 151 8.88 -11.69 9.74
CA GLY A 151 8.14 -12.05 8.54
C GLY A 151 8.81 -13.14 7.74
N ARG A 152 8.18 -13.52 6.63
CA ARG A 152 8.72 -14.49 5.66
C ARG A 152 8.36 -14.12 4.23
N VAL A 153 9.19 -14.56 3.29
CA VAL A 153 8.80 -14.66 1.88
C VAL A 153 7.79 -15.81 1.77
N LEU A 154 6.54 -15.50 1.45
CA LEU A 154 5.50 -16.51 1.25
C LEU A 154 5.65 -17.17 -0.13
N GLN A 155 5.95 -16.37 -1.14
CA GLN A 155 6.16 -16.82 -2.51
C GLN A 155 7.13 -15.88 -3.23
N GLU A 156 8.12 -16.44 -3.90
CA GLU A 156 8.86 -15.76 -4.96
C GLU A 156 8.28 -16.16 -6.31
N LEU A 157 8.10 -15.20 -7.20
CA LEU A 157 7.46 -15.36 -8.50
C LEU A 157 8.46 -15.04 -9.61
N GLU A 158 8.19 -15.56 -10.80
CA GLU A 158 8.83 -15.05 -12.01
C GLU A 158 8.56 -13.55 -12.16
N PRO A 159 9.35 -12.80 -12.95
CA PRO A 159 9.17 -11.37 -13.12
C PRO A 159 7.78 -10.99 -13.68
N VAL A 160 6.88 -10.61 -12.78
CA VAL A 160 5.49 -10.18 -13.04
C VAL A 160 5.23 -8.86 -12.32
N TYR A 161 4.07 -8.25 -12.51
CA TYR A 161 3.65 -7.08 -11.73
C TYR A 161 2.59 -7.48 -10.70
N THR A 162 3.00 -8.14 -9.62
CA THR A 162 2.09 -8.48 -8.52
C THR A 162 1.48 -7.21 -7.95
N ASN A 163 0.18 -7.05 -8.15
CA ASN A 163 -0.58 -5.88 -7.72
C ASN A 163 -1.54 -6.32 -6.61
N GLY A 164 -2.84 -6.32 -6.87
CA GLY A 164 -3.88 -6.59 -5.89
C GLY A 164 -3.72 -7.90 -5.12
N CYS A 165 -3.94 -7.90 -3.81
CA CYS A 165 -4.00 -9.11 -2.99
C CYS A 165 -5.14 -9.10 -1.96
N ALA A 166 -5.63 -10.28 -1.63
CA ALA A 166 -6.64 -10.50 -0.61
C ALA A 166 -6.34 -11.80 0.14
N VAL A 167 -6.79 -11.88 1.40
CA VAL A 167 -6.61 -13.06 2.24
C VAL A 167 -7.96 -13.59 2.67
N ASP A 168 -8.23 -14.85 2.37
CA ASP A 168 -9.45 -15.53 2.78
C ASP A 168 -9.43 -15.92 4.26
N PRO A 169 -10.59 -16.16 4.89
CA PRO A 169 -10.67 -16.56 6.30
C PRO A 169 -9.92 -17.86 6.64
N ASP A 170 -9.64 -18.71 5.66
CA ASP A 170 -8.84 -19.93 5.84
C ASP A 170 -7.31 -19.70 5.73
N GLY A 171 -6.90 -18.46 5.44
CA GLY A 171 -5.51 -18.05 5.26
C GLY A 171 -4.99 -18.17 3.83
N SER A 172 -5.83 -18.55 2.86
CA SER A 172 -5.44 -18.56 1.45
C SER A 172 -5.20 -17.13 0.96
N VAL A 173 -4.10 -16.93 0.22
CA VAL A 173 -3.77 -15.63 -0.38
C VAL A 173 -4.11 -15.68 -1.86
N VAL A 174 -4.99 -14.78 -2.29
CA VAL A 174 -5.31 -14.52 -3.70
C VAL A 174 -4.58 -13.26 -4.11
N TRP A 175 -3.94 -13.29 -5.26
CA TRP A 175 -3.25 -12.12 -5.83
C TRP A 175 -3.46 -12.05 -7.34
N VAL A 176 -3.26 -10.87 -7.91
CA VAL A 176 -3.38 -10.62 -9.35
C VAL A 176 -2.16 -9.88 -9.90
N GLU A 177 -1.91 -10.05 -11.19
CA GLU A 177 -0.95 -9.23 -11.95
C GLU A 177 -1.66 -8.01 -12.57
N SER A 178 -0.94 -6.91 -12.73
CA SER A 178 -1.39 -5.73 -13.49
C SER A 178 -1.20 -5.83 -15.00
#